data_AF-A0A4Q9G778-F1
#
_entry.id   AF-A0A4Q9G778-F1
#
_cell.length_a   1.000
_cell.length_b   1.000
_cell.length_c   1.000
_cell.angle_alpha   90.00
_cell.angle_beta   90.00
_cell.angle_gamma   90.00
#
_symmetry.space_group_name_H-M   'P 1'
#
loop_
_entity.id
_entity.type
_entity.pdbx_description
1 polymer ?
#
loop_
_entity_poly.entity_id
_entity_poly.type
_entity_poly.pdbx_seq_one_letter_code
_entity_poly.pdbx_strand_id
1 'polypeptide(L)' 'MSDFDAEAVAERLKAKSRMRRKIRTYAQRQSVLDEHTFELLKLDVAGCNAIQLQDWLSERGVAVNTSTIYRWLYRNRESK' A
#
# COMPACT_ATOMS: atom_id res chain seq x y z
N MET A 1 29.54 18.80 25.53
CA MET A 1 28.41 18.47 24.63
C MET A 1 28.34 16.97 24.59
N SER A 2 27.20 16.37 24.94
CA SER A 2 27.08 14.91 24.97
C SER A 2 27.24 14.35 23.55
N ASP A 3 28.17 13.42 23.36
CA ASP A 3 28.24 12.61 22.14
C ASP A 3 26.97 11.76 22.06
N PHE A 4 25.98 12.29 21.36
CA PHE A 4 24.79 11.54 20.99
C PHE A 4 25.16 10.63 19.82
N ASP A 5 25.39 9.36 20.14
CA ASP A 5 25.61 8.33 19.12
C ASP A 5 24.27 7.92 18.50
N ALA A 6 23.95 8.57 17.37
CA ALA A 6 22.74 8.32 16.61
C ALA A 6 22.67 6.89 16.04
N GLU A 7 23.81 6.26 15.75
CA GLU A 7 23.88 4.92 15.16
C GLU A 7 23.53 3.85 16.19
N ALA A 8 24.11 3.94 17.39
CA ALA A 8 23.79 3.04 18.50
C ALA A 8 22.30 3.12 18.88
N VAL A 9 21.73 4.33 18.90
CA VAL A 9 20.30 4.52 19.17
C VAL A 9 19.44 3.94 18.04
N ALA A 10 19.82 4.15 16.78
CA ALA A 10 19.09 3.62 15.63
C ALA A 10 19.08 2.09 15.59
N GLU A 11 20.20 1.43 15.86
CA GLU A 11 20.28 -0.04 15.89
C GLU A 11 19.40 -0.63 17.00
N ARG A 12 19.44 -0.04 18.20
CA ARG A 12 18.54 -0.45 19.30
C ARG A 12 17.07 -0.31 18.91
N LEU A 13 16.69 0.78 18.24
CA LEU A 13 15.32 1.01 17.78
C LEU A 13 14.89 0.05 16.67
N LYS A 14 15.78 -0.28 15.72
CA LYS A 14 15.53 -1.29 14.68
C LYS A 14 15.33 -2.67 15.29
N ALA A 15 16.19 -3.09 16.22
CA ALA A 15 16.08 -4.38 16.92
C ALA A 15 14.75 -4.50 17.68
N LYS A 16 14.39 -3.48 18.47
CA LYS A 16 13.11 -3.42 19.19
C LYS A 16 11.90 -3.45 18.24
N SER A 17 12.02 -2.81 17.08
CA SER A 17 10.94 -2.80 16.09
C SER A 17 10.80 -4.13 15.35
N ARG A 18 11.89 -4.86 15.10
CA ARG A 18 11.84 -6.24 14.57
C ARG A 18 11.14 -7.18 15.54
N MET A 19 11.50 -7.13 16.84
CA MET A 19 10.87 -7.98 17.87
C MET A 19 9.35 -7.74 18.03
N ARG A 20 8.89 -6.48 17.88
CA ARG A 20 7.47 -6.15 17.97
C ARG A 20 6.66 -6.44 16.70
N ARG A 21 7.34 -6.64 15.57
CA ARG A 21 6.66 -6.79 14.28
C ARG A 21 5.95 -8.14 14.22
N LYS A 22 4.63 -8.13 14.37
CA LYS A 22 3.81 -9.31 14.07
C LYS A 22 3.90 -9.62 12.58
N ILE A 23 4.19 -10.87 12.23
CA ILE A 23 4.14 -11.34 10.85
C ILE A 23 2.69 -11.26 10.40
N ARG A 24 2.39 -10.35 9.46
CA ARG A 24 1.05 -10.25 8.88
C ARG A 24 0.77 -11.49 8.05
N THR A 25 -0.39 -12.10 8.21
CA THR A 25 -0.86 -13.19 7.34
C THR A 25 -1.13 -12.65 5.93
N TYR A 26 -1.23 -13.54 4.93
CA TYR A 26 -1.57 -13.15 3.56
C TYR A 26 -2.90 -12.40 3.49
N ALA A 27 -3.93 -12.89 4.20
CA ALA A 27 -5.23 -12.22 4.31
C ALA A 27 -5.13 -10.80 4.89
N GLN A 28 -4.21 -10.56 5.84
CA GLN A 28 -3.96 -9.21 6.40
C GLN A 28 -3.17 -8.29 5.47
N ARG A 29 -2.64 -8.80 4.36
CA ARG A 29 -1.91 -8.04 3.34
C ARG A 29 -2.76 -7.77 2.11
N GLN A 30 -3.92 -8.41 1.98
CA GLN A 30 -4.83 -8.13 0.87
C GLN A 30 -5.35 -6.71 0.99
N SER A 31 -5.25 -5.99 -0.12
CA SER A 31 -5.92 -4.72 -0.30
C SER A 31 -7.40 -5.00 -0.54
N VAL A 32 -8.27 -4.11 -0.07
CA VAL A 32 -9.69 -4.09 -0.51
C VAL A 32 -9.79 -3.98 -2.04
N LEU A 33 -8.79 -3.36 -2.68
CA LEU A 33 -8.71 -3.25 -4.13
C LEU A 33 -8.45 -4.59 -4.84
N ASP A 34 -7.95 -5.61 -4.11
CA ASP A 34 -7.64 -6.91 -4.71
C ASP A 34 -8.92 -7.62 -5.20
N GLU A 35 -10.08 -7.32 -4.60
CA GLU A 35 -11.39 -7.81 -5.03
C GLU A 35 -11.81 -7.27 -6.41
N HIS A 36 -11.27 -6.10 -6.81
CA HIS A 36 -11.56 -5.43 -8.07
C HIS A 36 -10.34 -5.41 -9.02
N THR A 37 -9.42 -6.36 -8.85
CA THR A 37 -8.14 -6.36 -9.57
C THR A 37 -8.33 -6.31 -11.09
N PHE A 38 -9.24 -7.14 -11.61
CA PHE A 38 -9.46 -7.26 -13.04
C PHE A 38 -10.00 -5.96 -13.65
N GLU A 39 -11.02 -5.38 -13.03
CA GLU A 39 -11.68 -4.16 -13.46
C GLU A 39 -10.74 -2.96 -13.38
N LEU A 40 -10.04 -2.79 -12.25
CA LEU A 40 -9.11 -1.69 -12.04
C LEU A 40 -7.98 -1.72 -13.07
N LEU A 41 -7.41 -2.88 -13.38
CA LEU A 41 -6.37 -3.01 -14.41
C LEU A 41 -6.92 -2.77 -15.82
N LYS A 42 -8.17 -3.16 -16.11
CA LYS A 42 -8.82 -2.87 -17.40
C LYS A 42 -9.05 -1.38 -17.60
N LEU A 43 -9.55 -0.70 -16.57
CA LEU A 43 -9.75 0.75 -16.59
C LEU A 43 -8.42 1.51 -16.69
N ASP A 44 -7.40 1.03 -16.00
CA ASP A 44 -6.04 1.57 -16.07
C ASP A 44 -5.46 1.48 -17.50
N VAL A 45 -5.60 0.32 -18.15
CA VAL A 45 -5.20 0.11 -19.54
C VAL A 45 -6.03 0.96 -20.52
N ALA A 46 -7.29 1.24 -20.20
CA ALA A 46 -8.14 2.16 -20.96
C ALA A 46 -7.76 3.65 -20.76
N GLY A 47 -6.79 3.95 -19.90
CA GLY A 47 -6.28 5.30 -19.66
C GLY A 47 -6.97 6.06 -18.52
N CYS A 48 -7.78 5.38 -17.69
CA CYS A 48 -8.36 6.01 -16.51
C CYS A 48 -7.28 6.41 -15.50
N ASN A 49 -7.39 7.61 -14.94
CA ASN A 49 -6.50 8.08 -13.88
C ASN A 49 -6.98 7.64 -12.48
N ALA A 50 -6.15 7.81 -11.46
CA ALA A 50 -6.46 7.35 -10.10
C ALA A 50 -7.68 8.02 -9.47
N ILE A 51 -8.06 9.24 -9.89
CA ILE A 51 -9.26 9.93 -9.40
C ILE A 51 -10.49 9.26 -10.01
N GLN A 52 -10.48 8.98 -11.31
CA GLN A 52 -11.58 8.27 -11.99
C GLN A 52 -11.76 6.85 -11.44
N LEU A 53 -10.66 6.16 -11.12
CA LEU A 53 -10.72 4.86 -10.44
C LEU A 53 -11.30 4.99 -9.02
N GLN A 54 -11.00 6.08 -8.30
CA GLN A 54 -11.57 6.36 -6.98
C GLN A 54 -13.08 6.57 -7.07
N ASP A 55 -13.53 7.37 -8.03
CA ASP A 55 -14.96 7.62 -8.27
C ASP A 55 -15.68 6.30 -8.61
N TRP A 56 -15.12 5.50 -9.50
CA TRP A 56 -15.65 4.17 -9.86
C TRP A 56 -15.73 3.19 -8.68
N LEU A 57 -14.76 3.25 -7.75
CA LEU A 57 -14.78 2.47 -6.50
C LEU A 57 -15.85 3.00 -5.54
N SER A 58 -16.04 4.32 -5.48
CA SER A 58 -17.04 4.95 -4.62
C SER A 58 -18.48 4.58 -5.02
N GLU A 59 -18.75 4.44 -6.32
CA GLU A 59 -20.02 3.93 -6.86
C GLU A 59 -20.33 2.51 -6.37
N ARG A 60 -19.30 1.74 -6.00
CA ARG A 60 -19.38 0.37 -5.48
C ARG A 60 -19.33 0.31 -3.95
N GLY A 61 -19.37 1.46 -3.28
CA GLY A 61 -19.31 1.56 -1.83
C GLY A 61 -17.89 1.39 -1.26
N VAL A 62 -16.86 1.42 -2.10
CA VAL A 62 -15.46 1.28 -1.69
C VAL A 62 -14.82 2.64 -1.56
N ALA A 63 -14.76 3.15 -0.33
CA ALA A 63 -14.08 4.41 -0.03
C ALA A 63 -12.58 4.19 0.20
N VAL A 64 -11.75 4.62 -0.75
CA VAL A 64 -10.28 4.57 -0.65
C VAL A 64 -9.67 5.91 -1.03
N ASN A 65 -8.47 6.20 -0.52
CA ASN A 65 -7.71 7.38 -0.93
C ASN A 65 -6.95 7.11 -2.23
N THR A 66 -6.79 8.12 -3.09
CA THR A 66 -6.00 8.05 -4.34
C THR A 66 -4.58 7.53 -4.13
N SER A 67 -3.91 7.87 -3.03
CA SER A 67 -2.58 7.32 -2.68
C SER A 67 -2.58 5.80 -2.51
N THR A 68 -3.68 5.21 -2.02
CA THR A 68 -3.85 3.76 -1.91
C THR A 68 -3.97 3.14 -3.30
N ILE A 69 -4.72 3.78 -4.21
CA ILE A 69 -4.87 3.36 -5.60
C ILE A 69 -3.52 3.42 -6.32
N TYR A 70 -2.77 4.54 -6.21
CA TYR A 70 -1.44 4.65 -6.82
C TYR A 70 -0.47 3.58 -6.32
N ARG A 71 -0.40 3.37 -4.99
CA ARG A 71 0.46 2.33 -4.41
C ARG A 71 0.05 0.95 -4.89
N TRP A 72 -1.25 0.70 -5.03
CA TRP A 72 -1.78 -0.57 -5.50
C TRP A 72 -1.49 -0.79 -6.99
N LEU A 73 -1.75 0.20 -7.85
CA LEU A 73 -1.41 0.15 -9.28
C LEU A 73 0.08 -0.06 -9.48
N TYR A 74 0.94 0.65 -8.74
CA TYR A 74 2.39 0.47 -8.82
C TYR A 74 2.80 -1.00 -8.62
N ARG A 75 2.24 -1.67 -7.61
CA ARG A 75 2.55 -3.09 -7.33
C ARG A 75 1.97 -4.07 -8.36
N ASN A 76 0.78 -3.77 -8.87
CA ASN A 76 0.04 -4.70 -9.74
C ASN A 76 0.34 -4.52 -11.23
N ARG A 77 0.83 -3.35 -11.66
CA ARG A 77 1.33 -3.12 -13.02
C ARG A 77 2.63 -3.87 -13.31
N GLU A 78 3.51 -3.98 -12.31
CA GLU A 78 4.80 -4.67 -12.41
C GLU A 78 4.69 -6.20 -12.37
N SER A 79 3.53 -6.74 -12.00
CA SER A 79 3.29 -8.19 -11.92
C SER A 79 2.85 -8.79 -13.27
N LYS A 80 3.21 -8.16 -14.39
CA LYS A 80 2.90 -8.60 -15.76
C LYS A 80 4.07 -9.32 -16.41
#